data_AF-A0A222E5E1-F1
#
_entry.id   AF-A0A222E5E1-F1
#
_cell.length_a   1.000
_cell.length_b   1.000
_cell.length_c   1.000
_cell.angle_alpha   90.00
_cell.angle_beta   90.00
_cell.angle_gamma   90.00
#
_symmetry.space_group_name_H-M   'P 1'
#
loop_
_entity.id
_entity.type
_entity.pdbx_description
1 polymer ?
#
loop_
_entity_poly.entity_id
_entity_poly.type
_entity_poly.pdbx_seq_one_letter_code
_entity_poly.pdbx_strand_id
1 'polypeptide(L)' 'MTRDTQTLRTRPDGSIDTAYYMARGRRMRSEAAHAMFRPERETPRPRRGLARLFGAVPV' A
#
# COMPACT_ATOMS: atom_id res chain seq x y z
N MET A 1 19.59 -0.10 25.56
CA MET A 1 18.12 0.06 25.49
C MET A 1 17.82 1.56 25.40
N THR A 2 17.72 2.12 24.20
CA THR A 2 17.45 3.55 24.02
C THR A 2 15.97 3.80 24.33
N ARG A 3 15.68 4.45 25.46
CA ARG A 3 14.33 4.94 25.77
C ARG A 3 14.04 6.06 24.78
N ASP A 4 13.22 5.74 23.79
CA ASP A 4 12.75 6.70 22.81
C ASP A 4 11.74 7.61 23.53
N THR A 5 12.20 8.78 23.99
CA THR A 5 11.44 9.74 24.80
C THR A 5 10.43 10.51 23.94
N GLN A 6 9.67 9.81 23.10
CA GLN A 6 8.61 10.43 22.32
C GLN A 6 7.48 10.79 23.27
N THR A 7 7.28 12.09 23.51
CA THR A 7 6.20 12.60 24.36
C THR A 7 4.87 12.02 23.89
N LEU A 8 4.25 11.20 24.73
CA LEU A 8 2.94 10.61 24.45
C LEU A 8 1.88 11.71 24.46
N ARG A 9 1.01 11.69 23.46
CA ARG A 9 -0.11 12.62 23.41
C ARG A 9 -1.17 12.17 24.41
N THR A 10 -1.50 13.07 25.32
CA THR A 10 -2.47 12.87 26.38
C THR A 10 -3.66 13.82 26.20
N ARG A 11 -4.76 13.48 26.87
CA ARG A 11 -5.94 14.31 27.05
C ARG A 11 -5.71 15.32 28.18
N PRO A 12 -6.60 16.33 28.34
CA PRO A 12 -6.50 17.30 29.43
C PRO A 12 -6.52 16.68 30.84
N ASP A 13 -7.12 15.50 30.98
CA ASP A 13 -7.15 14.70 32.21
C ASP A 13 -5.86 13.88 32.45
N GLY A 14 -4.86 14.01 31.57
CA GLY A 14 -3.60 13.28 31.63
C GLY A 14 -3.65 11.83 31.10
N SER A 15 -4.84 11.32 30.76
CA SER A 15 -4.98 9.99 30.17
C SER A 15 -4.46 9.97 28.72
N ILE A 16 -4.10 8.79 28.21
CA ILE A 16 -3.63 8.68 26.82
C ILE A 16 -4.77 9.03 25.85
N ASP A 17 -4.47 9.85 24.84
CA ASP A 17 -5.41 10.22 23.77
C ASP A 17 -5.53 9.06 22.76
N THR A 18 -6.24 8.01 23.17
CA THR A 18 -6.45 6.82 22.34
C THR A 18 -7.21 7.15 21.05
N ALA A 19 -8.11 8.15 21.08
CA ALA A 19 -8.85 8.59 19.89
C ALA A 19 -7.91 9.12 18.81
N TYR A 20 -6.94 9.95 19.18
CA TYR A 20 -5.88 10.41 18.27
C TYR A 20 -5.10 9.25 17.66
N TYR A 21 -4.62 8.32 18.50
CA TYR A 21 -3.81 7.20 18.02
C TYR A 21 -4.61 6.23 17.14
N MET A 22 -5.89 5.99 17.46
CA MET A 22 -6.77 5.19 16.61
C MET A 22 -7.00 5.86 15.25
N ALA A 23 -7.24 7.18 15.21
CA ALA A 23 -7.38 7.92 13.97
C ALA A 23 -6.10 7.87 13.12
N ARG A 24 -4.93 8.10 13.74
CA ARG A 24 -3.62 7.95 13.08
C ARG A 24 -3.42 6.54 12.53
N GLY A 25 -3.74 5.52 13.33
CA GLY A 25 -3.65 4.11 12.92
C GLY A 25 -4.54 3.77 11.72
N ARG A 26 -5.78 4.27 11.70
CA ARG A 26 -6.69 4.11 10.55
C ARG A 26 -6.10 4.71 9.27
N ARG A 27 -5.56 5.93 9.37
CA ARG A 27 -4.91 6.60 8.24
C ARG A 27 -3.73 5.79 7.70
N MET A 28 -2.81 5.38 8.57
CA MET A 28 -1.62 4.60 8.16
C MET A 28 -2.01 3.28 7.48
N ARG A 29 -3.05 2.58 7.97
CA ARG A 29 -3.54 1.36 7.32
C ARG A 29 -4.15 1.64 5.95
N SER A 30 -4.88 2.73 5.79
CA SER A 30 -5.43 3.14 4.49
C SER A 30 -4.32 3.46 3.50
N GLU A 31 -3.31 4.21 3.92
CA GLU A 31 -2.14 4.55 3.11
C GLU A 31 -1.38 3.28 2.68
N ALA A 32 -1.19 2.34 3.61
CA ALA A 32 -0.57 1.04 3.30
C ALA A 32 -1.40 0.22 2.29
N ALA A 33 -2.71 0.16 2.46
CA ALA A 33 -3.59 -0.53 1.52
C ALA A 33 -3.51 0.07 0.11
N HIS A 34 -3.53 1.41 -0.01
CA HIS A 34 -3.35 2.08 -1.30
C HIS A 34 -1.95 1.86 -1.89
N ALA A 35 -0.91 1.82 -1.07
CA ALA A 35 0.44 1.53 -1.52
C ALA A 35 0.58 0.10 -2.07
N MET A 36 -0.10 -0.87 -1.45
CA MET A 36 -0.18 -2.25 -1.96
C MET A 36 -0.94 -2.33 -3.28
N PHE A 37 -1.98 -1.50 -3.45
CA PHE A 37 -2.81 -1.47 -4.66
C PHE A 37 -2.15 -0.77 -5.86
N ARG A 38 -0.87 -0.34 -5.73
CA ARG A 38 -0.17 0.30 -6.83
C ARG A 38 -0.02 -0.71 -7.97
N PRO A 39 -0.70 -0.52 -9.12
CA PRO A 39 -0.62 -1.48 -10.20
C PRO A 39 0.84 -1.59 -10.61
N GLU A 40 1.35 -2.82 -10.56
CA GLU A 40 2.66 -3.17 -11.08
C GLU A 40 2.74 -2.58 -12.50
N ARG A 41 3.74 -1.71 -12.74
CA ARG A 41 3.91 -1.00 -14.02
C ARG A 41 3.63 -2.00 -15.13
N GLU A 42 2.60 -1.73 -15.93
CA GLU A 42 2.15 -2.62 -16.99
C GLU A 42 3.35 -2.99 -17.86
N THR A 43 3.90 -4.19 -17.63
CA THR A 43 4.81 -4.77 -18.59
C THR A 43 3.94 -5.12 -19.79
N PRO A 44 4.23 -4.59 -20.99
CA PRO A 44 3.40 -4.86 -22.14
C PRO A 44 3.46 -6.36 -22.42
N ARG A 45 2.43 -7.10 -22.01
CA ARG A 45 2.33 -8.53 -22.28
C ARG A 45 2.15 -8.68 -23.80
N PRO A 46 3.05 -9.39 -24.51
CA PRO A 46 2.86 -9.60 -25.94
C PRO A 46 1.57 -10.39 -26.14
N ARG A 47 0.65 -9.82 -26.92
CA ARG A 47 -0.65 -10.41 -27.26
C ARG A 47 -0.41 -11.65 -28.13
N ARG A 48 -0.17 -12.80 -27.49
CA ARG A 48 0.20 -14.08 -28.12
C ARG A 48 -0.99 -14.80 -28.80
N GLY A 49 -2.01 -14.04 -29.24
CA GLY A 49 -3.27 -14.57 -29.77
C GLY A 49 -3.50 -14.34 -31.26
N LEU A 50 -2.90 -13.30 -31.87
CA LEU A 50 -3.16 -12.99 -33.29
C LEU A 50 -2.23 -13.72 -34.26
N ALA A 51 -1.02 -14.09 -33.84
CA ALA A 51 -0.07 -14.81 -34.70
C ALA A 51 -0.56 -16.23 -35.09
N ARG A 52 -1.43 -16.84 -34.26
CA ARG A 52 -2.03 -18.15 -34.57
C ARG A 52 -3.20 -18.07 -35.54
N LEU A 53 -3.82 -16.90 -35.72
CA LEU A 53 -4.93 -16.72 -36.65
C LEU A 53 -4.46 -16.47 -38.09
N PHE A 54 -3.23 -15.97 -38.27
CA PHE A 54 -2.66 -15.62 -39.58
C PHE A 54 -1.63 -16.62 -40.11
N GLY A 55 -1.63 -17.87 -39.61
CA GLY A 55 -0.98 -18.99 -40.31
C GLY A 55 0.52 -18.81 -40.63
N ALA A 56 1.28 -18.13 -39.77
CA ALA A 56 2.72 -18.04 -39.95
C ALA A 56 3.39 -19.37 -39.52
N VAL A 57 3.49 -20.30 -40.47
CA VAL A 57 4.39 -21.47 -40.40
C VAL A 57 5.73 -21.03 -40.99
N PRO A 58 6.85 -21.08 -40.26
CA PRO A 58 8.16 -20.92 -40.87
C PRO A 58 8.53 -22.21 -41.64
N VAL A 59 8.92 -22.05 -42.91
CA VAL A 59 9.70 -23.03 -43.69
C VAL A 59 11.18 -22.82 -43.37
#